data_AF-A0A5N7A8U1-F1
#
_entry.id   AF-A0A5N7A8U1-F1
#
_cell.length_a   1.000
_cell.length_b   1.000
_cell.length_c   1.000
_cell.angle_alpha   90.00
_cell.angle_beta   90.00
_cell.angle_gamma   90.00
#
_symmetry.space_group_name_H-M   'P 1'
#
loop_
_entity.id
_entity.type
_entity.pdbx_description
1 polymer ?
#
loop_
_entity_poly.entity_id
_entity_poly.type
_entity_poly.pdbx_seq_one_letter_code
_entity_poly.pdbx_strand_id
1 'polypeptide(L)'
;MNAGISTLYPSIIDNLHKRDRRPLMALLLTALPNLTTVCAHVPPSDPVLGTVLQNILSIQQSNNSQPSPLASLGELYLFGEVPIASGRARPDKAPGADGTFQLNHLWPVLYLKGLKTLSLYGIDTTAIQPKDNHRFPRC
;
A
#
# COMPACT_ATOMS: atom_id res chain seq x y z
N MET A 1 23.50 4.44 8.14
CA MET A 1 22.29 4.08 7.39
C MET A 1 21.08 4.33 8.27
N ASN A 2 20.48 5.53 8.24
CA ASN A 2 19.25 5.81 8.99
C ASN A 2 18.15 6.05 7.96
N ALA A 3 17.50 4.97 7.52
CA ALA A 3 16.43 5.00 6.50
C ALA A 3 15.11 5.58 7.03
N GLY A 4 15.13 6.62 7.87
CA GLY A 4 13.94 7.14 8.55
C GLY A 4 13.30 6.16 9.55
N ILE A 5 13.98 5.07 9.90
CA ILE A 5 13.49 4.02 10.79
C ILE A 5 13.30 4.53 12.23
N SER A 6 14.04 5.56 12.64
CA SER A 6 13.99 6.13 13.99
C SER A 6 12.61 6.70 14.36
N THR A 7 11.85 7.20 13.39
CA THR A 7 10.48 7.71 13.62
C THR A 7 9.42 6.61 13.58
N LEU A 8 9.73 5.47 12.95
CA LEU A 8 8.82 4.32 12.82
C LEU A 8 9.03 3.27 13.92
N TYR A 9 10.14 3.32 14.66
CA TYR A 9 10.54 2.29 15.60
C TYR A 9 9.53 1.98 16.72
N PRO A 10 8.90 2.98 17.39
CA PRO A 10 7.95 2.71 18.46
C PRO A 10 6.69 2.01 17.95
N SER A 11 6.15 2.47 16.81
CA SER A 11 4.92 1.90 16.24
C SER A 11 5.14 0.53 15.61
N ILE A 12 6.35 0.24 15.11
CA ILE A 12 6.73 -1.07 14.56
C ILE A 12 6.72 -2.15 15.66
N ILE A 13 7.31 -1.86 16.83
CA ILE A 13 7.45 -2.83 17.93
C ILE A 13 6.09 -3.16 18.57
N ASP A 14 5.23 -2.15 18.76
CA ASP A 14 3.88 -2.35 19.31
C ASP A 14 2.98 -3.16 18.38
N ASN A 15 3.17 -3.02 17.07
CA ASN A 15 2.42 -3.78 16.07
C ASN A 15 2.96 -5.21 15.91
N LEU A 16 4.28 -5.43 16.01
CA LEU A 16 4.90 -6.77 16.05
C LEU A 16 4.30 -7.63 17.18
N HIS A 17 4.04 -7.05 18.35
CA HIS A 17 3.39 -7.74 19.48
C HIS A 17 1.96 -8.23 19.16
N LYS A 18 1.29 -7.63 18.17
CA LYS A 18 -0.08 -7.99 17.75
C LYS A 18 -0.11 -8.96 16.56
N ARG A 19 1.04 -9.57 16.21
CA ARG A 19 1.21 -10.34 14.95
C ARG A 19 0.89 -9.52 13.70
N ASP A 20 1.07 -8.20 13.78
CA ASP A 20 0.93 -7.35 12.62
C ASP A 20 2.12 -7.60 11.68
N ARG A 21 1.83 -7.98 10.45
CA ARG A 21 2.84 -8.23 9.40
C ARG A 21 3.33 -6.95 8.72
N ARG A 22 2.59 -5.84 8.85
CA ARG A 22 2.89 -4.57 8.15
C ARG A 22 4.27 -3.99 8.51
N PRO A 23 4.72 -4.02 9.78
CA PRO A 23 6.06 -3.57 10.14
C PRO A 23 7.18 -4.38 9.48
N LEU A 24 7.01 -5.69 9.34
CA LEU A 24 7.96 -6.56 8.67
C LEU A 24 8.01 -6.23 7.16
N MET A 25 6.85 -6.04 6.53
CA MET A 25 6.77 -5.65 5.13
C MET A 25 7.43 -4.28 4.89
N ALA A 26 7.21 -3.31 5.78
CA ALA A 26 7.87 -2.01 5.74
C ALA A 26 9.40 -2.13 5.80
N LEU A 27 9.90 -2.99 6.70
CA LEU A 27 11.33 -3.24 6.83
C LEU A 27 11.91 -3.89 5.56
N LEU A 28 11.23 -4.88 5.00
CA LEU A 28 11.66 -5.55 3.76
C LEU A 28 11.73 -4.57 2.59
N LEU A 29 10.71 -3.71 2.41
CA LEU A 29 10.68 -2.73 1.33
C LEU A 29 11.74 -1.62 1.48
N THR A 30 12.14 -1.28 2.70
CA THR A 30 13.10 -0.19 2.96
C THR A 30 14.55 -0.67 3.07
N ALA A 31 14.77 -1.93 3.43
CA ALA A 31 16.11 -2.47 3.70
C ALA A 31 16.71 -3.30 2.56
N LEU A 32 15.95 -3.63 1.50
CA LEU A 32 16.41 -4.49 0.41
C LEU A 32 16.70 -3.67 -0.87
N PRO A 33 17.95 -3.28 -1.15
CA PRO A 33 18.30 -2.40 -2.28
C PRO A 33 18.18 -3.07 -3.65
N ASN A 34 18.27 -4.41 -3.70
CA ASN A 34 18.25 -5.20 -4.94
C ASN A 34 16.91 -5.92 -5.15
N LEU A 35 15.85 -5.47 -4.48
CA LEU A 35 14.53 -6.06 -4.62
C LEU A 35 13.97 -5.71 -6.01
N THR A 36 13.82 -6.70 -6.88
CA THR A 36 13.34 -6.52 -8.27
C THR A 36 11.86 -6.79 -8.43
N THR A 37 11.33 -7.72 -7.65
CA THR A 37 9.94 -8.18 -7.74
C THR A 37 9.37 -8.33 -6.34
N VAL A 38 8.14 -7.85 -6.13
CA VAL A 38 7.38 -8.03 -4.89
C VAL A 38 6.01 -8.61 -5.19
N CYS A 39 5.67 -9.69 -4.50
CA CYS A 39 4.33 -10.26 -4.47
C CYS A 39 3.82 -10.17 -3.03
N ALA A 40 2.74 -9.41 -2.80
CA ALA A 40 2.22 -9.19 -1.45
C ALA A 40 0.70 -9.28 -1.41
N HIS A 41 0.20 -9.95 -0.38
CA HIS A 41 -1.18 -9.76 0.06
C HIS A 41 -1.21 -8.56 1.00
N VAL A 42 -2.09 -7.61 0.74
CA VAL A 42 -2.23 -6.42 1.60
C VAL A 42 -3.71 -6.17 1.94
N PRO A 43 -3.99 -5.65 3.14
CA PRO A 43 -5.37 -5.42 3.56
C PRO A 43 -6.04 -4.35 2.69
N PRO A 44 -7.39 -4.35 2.60
CA PRO A 44 -8.18 -3.35 1.87
C PRO A 44 -7.78 -1.89 2.13
N SER A 45 -7.35 -1.61 3.37
CA SER A 45 -6.78 -0.34 3.79
C SER A 45 -5.49 -0.61 4.56
N ASP A 46 -4.35 -0.20 3.98
CA ASP A 46 -3.04 -0.28 4.62
C ASP A 46 -2.36 1.11 4.73
N PRO A 47 -2.68 1.89 5.79
CA PRO A 47 -2.04 3.19 6.00
C PRO A 47 -0.55 3.08 6.34
N VAL A 48 -0.09 1.92 6.83
CA VAL A 48 1.33 1.69 7.15
C VAL A 48 2.11 1.58 5.85
N LEU A 49 1.67 0.70 4.95
CA LEU A 49 2.28 0.57 3.62
C LEU A 49 2.22 1.89 2.85
N GLY A 50 1.09 2.61 2.91
CA GLY A 50 0.98 3.91 2.28
C GLY A 50 2.00 4.93 2.78
N THR A 51 2.18 5.03 4.10
CA THR A 51 3.21 5.90 4.71
C THR A 51 4.62 5.51 4.26
N VAL A 52 4.92 4.21 4.23
CA VAL A 52 6.23 3.70 3.79
C VAL A 52 6.50 4.08 2.34
N LEU A 53 5.53 3.87 1.45
CA LEU A 53 5.69 4.20 0.03
C LEU A 53 5.84 5.70 -0.20
N GLN A 54 5.10 6.55 0.52
CA GLN A 54 5.27 8.00 0.46
C GLN A 54 6.67 8.44 0.91
N ASN A 55 7.20 7.84 1.97
CA ASN A 55 8.56 8.10 2.42
C ASN A 55 9.60 7.65 1.38
N ILE A 56 9.39 6.51 0.71
CA ILE A 56 10.27 6.05 -0.35
C ILE A 56 10.25 7.04 -1.53
N LEU A 57 9.06 7.51 -1.93
CA LEU A 57 8.94 8.51 -3.00
C LEU A 57 9.65 9.82 -2.65
N SER A 58 9.49 10.33 -1.43
CA SER A 58 10.15 11.57 -1.03
C SER A 58 11.68 11.43 -1.04
N ILE A 59 12.20 10.27 -0.64
CA ILE A 59 13.64 9.96 -0.74
C ILE A 59 14.08 9.88 -2.21
N GLN A 60 13.32 9.22 -3.08
CA GLN A 60 13.62 9.11 -4.52
C GLN A 60 13.59 10.46 -5.24
N GLN A 61 12.75 11.39 -4.79
CA GLN A 61 12.65 12.76 -5.32
C GLN A 61 13.70 13.70 -4.75
N SER A 62 14.18 13.43 -3.53
CA SER A 62 15.33 14.15 -2.99
C SER A 62 16.57 13.75 -3.81
N ASN A 63 17.19 14.70 -4.50
CA ASN A 63 18.43 14.49 -5.29
C ASN A 63 19.68 14.21 -4.40
N ASN A 64 19.49 13.51 -3.28
CA ASN A 64 20.55 13.13 -2.37
C ASN A 64 21.34 11.96 -2.94
N SER A 65 22.66 11.95 -2.69
CA SER A 65 23.60 10.92 -3.15
C SER A 65 23.41 9.53 -2.49
N GLN A 66 22.30 9.31 -1.78
CA GLN A 66 22.02 8.05 -1.10
C GLN A 66 21.39 7.04 -2.05
N PRO A 67 21.64 5.73 -1.86
CA PRO A 67 20.97 4.69 -2.62
C PRO A 67 19.46 4.81 -2.40
N SER A 68 18.74 5.06 -3.50
CA SER A 68 17.29 5.17 -3.49
C SER A 68 16.67 3.82 -3.14
N PRO A 69 15.80 3.74 -2.10
CA PRO A 69 15.06 2.52 -1.80
C PRO A 69 14.23 2.10 -3.01
N LEU A 70 14.09 0.78 -3.21
CA LEU A 70 13.34 0.20 -4.33
C LEU A 70 13.79 0.67 -5.73
N ALA A 71 15.01 1.20 -5.89
CA ALA A 71 15.50 1.66 -7.20
C ALA A 71 15.52 0.56 -8.27
N SER A 72 15.68 -0.69 -7.85
CA SER A 72 15.72 -1.86 -8.72
C SER A 72 14.36 -2.53 -8.88
N LEU A 73 13.32 -2.06 -8.18
CA LEU A 73 12.00 -2.69 -8.19
C LEU A 73 11.34 -2.46 -9.54
N GLY A 74 11.29 -3.51 -10.35
CA GLY A 74 10.64 -3.51 -11.66
C GLY A 74 9.20 -3.99 -11.62
N GLU A 75 8.85 -4.87 -10.68
CA GLU A 75 7.57 -5.57 -10.68
C GLU A 75 6.92 -5.58 -9.29
N LEU A 76 5.64 -5.21 -9.24
CA LEU A 76 4.84 -5.22 -8.03
C LEU A 76 3.48 -5.88 -8.28
N TYR A 77 3.21 -6.96 -7.56
CA TYR A 77 1.96 -7.72 -7.59
C TYR A 77 1.28 -7.60 -6.22
N LEU A 78 0.16 -6.89 -6.16
CA LEU A 78 -0.62 -6.73 -4.94
C LEU A 78 -1.95 -7.48 -5.03
N PHE A 79 -2.23 -8.26 -4.00
CA PHE A 79 -3.45 -9.05 -3.87
C PHE A 79 -4.23 -8.55 -2.65
N GLY A 80 -5.53 -8.28 -2.83
CA GLY A 80 -6.40 -7.99 -1.69
C GLY A 80 -6.45 -9.17 -0.72
N GLU A 81 -6.24 -8.89 0.57
CA GLU A 81 -6.48 -9.89 1.60
C GLU A 81 -7.97 -10.16 1.77
N VAL A 82 -8.32 -11.44 1.88
CA VAL A 82 -9.68 -11.85 2.27
C VAL A 82 -9.83 -11.61 3.78
N PRO A 83 -10.78 -10.78 4.23
CA PRO A 83 -11.03 -10.58 5.64
C PRO A 83 -11.39 -11.92 6.30
N ILE A 84 -10.57 -12.38 7.24
CA ILE A 84 -10.96 -13.49 8.10
C ILE A 84 -11.91 -12.90 9.13
N ALA A 85 -13.18 -13.29 9.08
CA ALA A 85 -14.19 -12.86 10.05
C ALA A 85 -13.71 -13.24 11.46
N SER A 86 -13.18 -12.25 12.20
CA SER A 86 -12.99 -12.40 13.63
C SER A 86 -14.39 -12.46 14.23
N GLY A 87 -14.69 -13.52 14.99
CA GLY A 87 -16.04 -14.01 15.32
C GLY A 87 -16.99 -13.08 16.10
N ARG A 88 -16.82 -11.75 16.04
CA ARG A 88 -17.70 -10.73 16.62
C ARG A 88 -18.22 -9.69 15.62
N ALA A 89 -17.68 -9.61 14.40
CA ALA A 89 -18.16 -8.68 13.39
C ALA A 89 -19.06 -9.40 12.38
N ARG A 90 -20.25 -8.85 12.13
CA ARG A 90 -21.11 -9.27 11.02
C ARG A 90 -20.31 -9.07 9.72
N PRO A 91 -20.10 -10.13 8.91
CA PRO A 91 -19.22 -10.07 7.74
C PRO A 91 -19.66 -9.01 6.73
N ASP A 92 -20.92 -8.61 6.76
CA ASP A 92 -21.60 -7.61 5.94
C ASP A 92 -21.30 -6.14 6.31
N LYS A 93 -20.54 -5.84 7.37
CA LYS A 93 -20.31 -4.45 7.83
C LYS A 93 -18.85 -4.04 8.11
N ALA A 94 -17.88 -4.92 7.90
CA ALA A 94 -16.48 -4.52 8.01
C ALA A 94 -16.07 -3.62 6.82
N PRO A 95 -15.27 -2.56 7.00
CA PRO A 95 -14.64 -1.87 5.87
C PRO A 95 -13.79 -2.89 5.08
N GLY A 96 -14.09 -3.09 3.79
CA GLY A 96 -13.47 -4.15 2.98
C GLY A 96 -14.07 -5.55 3.18
N ALA A 97 -15.28 -5.66 3.74
CA ALA A 97 -16.07 -6.89 3.87
C ALA A 97 -16.28 -7.67 2.57
N ASP A 98 -16.32 -6.94 1.47
CA ASP A 98 -16.39 -7.39 0.08
C ASP A 98 -15.00 -7.77 -0.49
N GLY A 99 -13.93 -7.63 0.30
CA GLY A 99 -12.55 -7.89 -0.11
C GLY A 99 -11.99 -6.83 -1.05
N THR A 100 -12.65 -5.68 -1.18
CA THR A 100 -12.32 -4.70 -2.21
C THR A 100 -11.16 -3.80 -1.81
N PHE A 101 -10.23 -3.67 -2.74
CA PHE A 101 -8.96 -3.01 -2.52
C PHE A 101 -9.04 -1.50 -2.75
N GLN A 102 -8.76 -0.67 -1.73
CA GLN A 102 -8.81 0.78 -1.89
C GLN A 102 -7.43 1.37 -2.28
N LEU A 103 -7.40 2.10 -3.39
CA LEU A 103 -6.17 2.73 -3.89
C LEU A 103 -5.68 3.92 -3.05
N ASN A 104 -6.48 4.41 -2.11
CA ASN A 104 -6.23 5.63 -1.32
C ASN A 104 -4.88 5.64 -0.59
N HIS A 105 -4.37 4.47 -0.19
CA HIS A 105 -3.06 4.35 0.46
C HIS A 105 -1.97 3.84 -0.48
N LEU A 106 -2.33 3.33 -1.65
CA LEU A 106 -1.41 2.66 -2.56
C LEU A 106 -1.09 3.46 -3.81
N TRP A 107 -1.76 4.58 -4.05
CA TRP A 107 -1.40 5.50 -5.13
C TRP A 107 0.11 5.84 -5.23
N PRO A 108 0.92 5.88 -4.15
CA PRO A 108 2.35 6.12 -4.27
C PRO A 108 3.09 5.10 -5.15
N VAL A 109 2.59 3.86 -5.27
CA VAL A 109 3.24 2.84 -6.12
C VAL A 109 3.29 3.27 -7.59
N LEU A 110 2.35 4.11 -8.03
CA LEU A 110 2.26 4.62 -9.40
C LEU A 110 3.43 5.55 -9.77
N TYR A 111 4.15 6.06 -8.78
CA TYR A 111 5.23 7.02 -8.96
C TYR A 111 6.61 6.45 -8.60
N LEU A 112 6.69 5.16 -8.26
CA LEU A 112 7.95 4.52 -7.90
C LEU A 112 8.89 4.49 -9.11
N LYS A 113 10.09 5.05 -8.93
CA LYS A 113 11.14 5.04 -9.94
C LYS A 113 11.61 3.60 -10.17
N GLY A 114 11.59 3.15 -11.42
CA GLY A 114 12.03 1.82 -11.82
C GLY A 114 10.90 0.81 -11.98
N LEU A 115 9.70 1.10 -11.45
CA LEU A 115 8.55 0.21 -11.57
C LEU A 115 8.07 0.15 -13.02
N LYS A 116 8.08 -1.05 -13.61
CA LYS A 116 7.66 -1.35 -14.98
C LYS A 116 6.31 -2.05 -15.02
N THR A 117 6.03 -2.87 -14.01
CA THR A 117 4.83 -3.69 -13.95
C THR A 117 4.16 -3.52 -12.61
N LEU A 118 2.90 -3.11 -12.66
CA LEU A 118 2.01 -3.05 -11.51
C LEU A 118 0.79 -3.92 -11.80
N SER A 119 0.61 -4.98 -11.02
CA SER A 119 -0.58 -5.82 -11.07
C SER A 119 -1.34 -5.71 -9.77
N LEU A 120 -2.61 -5.36 -9.86
CA LEU A 120 -3.48 -5.17 -8.72
C LEU A 120 -4.68 -6.10 -8.87
N TYR A 121 -4.85 -7.02 -7.93
CA TYR A 121 -5.91 -8.02 -7.96
C TYR A 121 -6.94 -7.73 -6.85
N GLY A 122 -8.22 -7.73 -7.22
CA GLY A 122 -9.32 -7.48 -6.29
C GLY A 122 -9.65 -6.00 -6.05
N ILE A 123 -9.34 -5.11 -7.02
CA ILE A 123 -9.74 -3.70 -6.93
C ILE A 123 -11.23 -3.53 -7.21
N ASP A 124 -11.89 -2.72 -6.38
CA ASP A 124 -13.17 -2.12 -6.73
C ASP A 124 -12.96 -0.76 -7.38
N THR A 125 -13.26 -0.68 -8.67
CA THR A 125 -13.17 0.55 -9.46
C THR A 125 -14.42 1.43 -9.32
N THR A 126 -15.46 0.99 -8.59
CA THR A 126 -16.73 1.74 -8.48
C THR A 126 -16.64 3.02 -7.64
N ALA A 127 -15.54 3.23 -6.90
CA ALA A 127 -15.24 4.51 -6.25
C ALA A 127 -14.90 5.65 -7.23
N ILE A 128 -14.68 5.34 -8.52
CA ILE A 128 -14.50 6.34 -9.59
C ILE A 128 -15.81 6.45 -10.39
N GLN A 129 -16.94 6.64 -9.72
CA GLN A 129 -18.12 7.20 -10.38
C GLN A 129 -17.91 8.73 -10.40
N PRO A 130 -17.67 9.37 -11.56
CA PRO A 130 -17.91 10.80 -11.64
C PRO A 130 -19.36 11.00 -11.20
N LYS A 131 -19.59 11.87 -10.20
CA LYS A 131 -20.95 12.29 -9.86
C LYS A 131 -21.55 12.92 -11.10
N ASP A 132 -22.27 12.14 -11.89
CA ASP A 132 -23.13 12.63 -12.96
C ASP A 132 -24.32 13.33 -12.29
N ASN A 133 -24.04 14.56 -11.87
CA ASN A 133 -25.00 15.50 -11.34
C ASN A 133 -25.50 16.41 -12.46
N HIS A 134 -25.85 15.85 -13.62
CA HIS A 134 -26.57 16.59 -14.65
C HIS A 134 -27.82 15.83 -15.10
N ARG A 135 -28.90 16.15 -14.39
CA ARG A 135 -30.28 15.91 -14.79
C ARG A 135 -30.56 16.72 -16.06
N PHE A 136 -30.40 16.13 -17.23
CA PHE A 136 -30.89 16.74 -18.47
C PHE A 136 -32.42 16.59 -18.54
N PRO A 137 -33.18 17.67 -18.81
CA PRO A 137 -34.61 17.57 -19.05
C PRO A 137 -34.83 16.87 -20.39
N ARG A 138 -35.76 15.91 -20.42
CA ARG A 138 -36.24 15.29 -21.65
C ARG A 138 -37.04 16.34 -22.44
N CYS A 139 -36.69 16.53 -23.71
CA CYS A 139 -37.59 17.12 -24.70
C CYS A 139 -38.65 16.10 -25.09
#